data_AF-A0A966UPG7-F1
#
_entry.id   AF-A0A966UPG7-F1
#
_cell.length_a   1.000
_cell.length_b   1.000
_cell.length_c   1.000
_cell.angle_alpha   90.00
_cell.angle_beta   90.00
_cell.angle_gamma   90.00
#
_symmetry.space_group_name_H-M   'P 1'
#
loop_
_entity.id
_entity.type
_entity.pdbx_description
1 polymer ?
#
loop_
_entity_poly.entity_id
_entity_poly.type
_entity_poly.pdbx_seq_one_letter_code
_entity_poly.pdbx_strand_id
1 'polypeptide(L)' 'MAKFTDKKWLIDQYVTQRKSVEDIANHCNTTPPVIISWLNEFSIYRKLPSCVHSKIQCPKCG' A
#
# COMPACT_ATOMS: atom_id res chain seq x y z
N MET A 1 11.68 1.32 16.17
CA MET A 1 12.12 0.53 15.00
C MET A 1 10.97 0.41 14.04
N ALA A 2 11.18 0.75 12.77
CA ALA A 2 10.17 0.73 11.72
C ALA A 2 9.75 -0.72 11.40
N LYS A 3 8.60 -1.17 11.91
CA LYS A 3 8.13 -2.58 11.75
C LYS A 3 7.76 -2.92 10.30
N PHE A 4 7.49 -1.92 9.47
CA PHE A 4 7.13 -2.09 8.05
C PHE A 4 8.29 -2.56 7.15
N THR A 5 9.54 -2.55 7.64
CA THR A 5 10.69 -3.11 6.92
C THR A 5 10.77 -4.63 7.06
N ASP A 6 9.98 -5.24 7.96
CA ASP A 6 9.89 -6.69 8.06
C ASP A 6 8.80 -7.21 7.12
N LYS A 7 9.21 -8.05 6.18
CA LYS A 7 8.30 -8.62 5.17
C LYS A 7 7.17 -9.42 5.80
N LYS A 8 7.43 -10.22 6.85
CA LYS A 8 6.41 -11.07 7.47
C LYS A 8 5.39 -10.21 8.20
N TRP A 9 5.85 -9.19 8.93
CA TRP A 9 4.98 -8.26 9.62
C TRP A 9 4.09 -7.49 8.62
N LEU A 10 4.67 -6.99 7.53
CA LEU A 10 3.91 -6.25 6.52
C LEU A 10 2.86 -7.13 5.81
N ILE A 11 3.20 -8.39 5.53
CA ILE A 11 2.24 -9.38 5.01
C ILE A 11 1.13 -9.65 6.02
N ASP A 12 1.45 -9.84 7.30
CA ASP A 12 0.41 -10.05 8.31
C ASP A 12 -0.56 -8.87 8.39
N GLN A 13 -0.04 -7.63 8.44
CA GLN A 13 -0.91 -6.46 8.50
C GLN A 13 -1.74 -6.26 7.22
N TYR A 14 -1.12 -6.38 6.05
CA TYR A 14 -1.76 -6.08 4.77
C TYR A 14 -2.64 -7.23 4.24
N VAL A 15 -2.21 -8.48 4.44
CA VAL A 15 -2.88 -9.69 3.90
C VAL A 15 -3.75 -10.35 4.96
N THR A 16 -3.21 -10.65 6.15
CA THR A 16 -3.97 -11.32 7.22
C THR A 16 -5.01 -10.39 7.83
N GLN A 17 -4.58 -9.20 8.27
CA GLN A 17 -5.45 -8.22 8.94
C GLN A 17 -6.18 -7.30 7.96
N ARG A 18 -5.87 -7.39 6.66
CA ARG A 18 -6.47 -6.57 5.59
C ARG A 18 -6.47 -5.06 5.87
N LYS A 19 -5.46 -4.57 6.59
CA LYS A 19 -5.34 -3.14 6.88
C LYS A 19 -4.99 -2.38 5.61
N SER A 20 -5.58 -1.21 5.46
CA SER A 20 -5.23 -0.28 4.39
C SER A 20 -3.81 0.24 4.57
N VAL A 21 -3.19 0.64 3.46
CA VAL A 21 -1.86 1.27 3.47
C VAL A 21 -1.83 2.49 4.41
N GLU A 22 -2.93 3.25 4.44
CA GLU A 22 -3.09 4.43 5.29
C GLU A 22 -3.13 4.08 6.78
N ASP A 23 -3.87 3.04 7.18
CA ASP A 23 -3.88 2.54 8.57
C ASP A 23 -2.51 2.07 9.02
N ILE A 24 -1.80 1.32 8.16
CA ILE A 24 -0.45 0.84 8.46
C ILE A 24 0.52 2.02 8.57
N ALA A 25 0.38 3.01 7.69
CA ALA A 25 1.19 4.23 7.70
C ALA A 25 0.96 5.04 9.00
N ASN A 26 -0.30 5.28 9.37
CA ASN A 26 -0.67 5.95 10.62
C ASN A 26 -0.15 5.20 11.85
N HIS A 27 -0.32 3.87 11.89
CA HIS A 27 0.18 3.04 13.00
C HIS A 27 1.70 3.11 13.15
N CYS A 28 2.42 3.24 12.03
CA CYS A 28 3.87 3.35 12.01
C CYS A 28 4.40 4.80 12.05
N ASN A 29 3.52 5.80 12.17
CA ASN A 29 3.88 7.23 12.02
C ASN A 29 4.72 7.50 10.76
N THR A 30 4.33 6.91 9.64
CA THR A 30 4.97 7.09 8.35
C THR A 30 3.94 7.52 7.31
N THR A 31 4.41 7.75 6.08
CA THR A 31 3.55 8.16 4.98
C THR A 31 3.12 6.94 4.15
N PRO A 32 1.89 6.95 3.59
CA PRO A 32 1.44 5.90 2.67
C PRO A 32 2.42 5.56 1.54
N PRO A 33 3.08 6.51 0.86
CA PRO A 33 4.07 6.19 -0.19
C PRO A 33 5.26 5.36 0.31
N VAL A 34 5.68 5.53 1.57
CA VAL A 34 6.75 4.70 2.17
C VAL A 34 6.29 3.24 2.25
N ILE A 35 5.10 2.99 2.78
CA ILE A 35 4.53 1.65 2.87
C ILE A 35 4.35 1.03 1.47
N ILE A 36 3.92 1.83 0.49
CA ILE A 36 3.80 1.41 -0.91
C ILE A 36 5.15 0.95 -1.47
N SER A 37 6.21 1.71 -1.21
CA SER A 37 7.56 1.36 -1.66
C SER A 37 7.99 0.00 -1.10
N TRP A 38 7.74 -0.25 0.18
CA TRP A 38 8.04 -1.54 0.82
C TRP A 38 7.17 -2.69 0.32
N LEU A 39 5.88 -2.45 0.05
CA LEU A 39 5.01 -3.45 -0.56
C LEU A 39 5.51 -3.84 -1.96
N ASN A 40 5.98 -2.87 -2.75
CA ASN A 40 6.56 -3.14 -4.07
C ASN A 40 7.89 -3.91 -3.96
N GLU A 41 8.79 -3.50 -3.07
CA GLU A 41 10.07 -4.19 -2.80
C GLU A 41 9.84 -5.66 -2.42
N PHE A 42 8.86 -5.93 -1.56
CA PHE A 42 8.52 -7.28 -1.16
C PHE A 42 7.65 -8.04 -2.16
N SER A 43 7.33 -7.43 -3.31
CA SER A 43 6.47 -7.98 -4.37
C SER A 43 5.10 -8.41 -3.85
N ILE A 44 4.55 -7.66 -2.90
CA ILE A 44 3.21 -7.89 -2.35
C ILE A 44 2.21 -7.24 -3.29
N TYR A 45 1.49 -8.06 -4.07
CA TYR A 45 0.53 -7.60 -5.07
C TYR A 45 -0.58 -6.78 -4.42
N ARG A 46 -0.60 -5.48 -4.72
CA ARG A 46 -1.74 -4.63 -4.41
C ARG A 46 -2.74 -4.81 -5.53
N LYS A 47 -4.01 -5.05 -5.20
CA LYS A 47 -5.10 -4.83 -6.16
C LYS A 47 -5.16 -3.31 -6.39
N LEU A 48 -4.31 -2.81 -7.27
CA LEU A 48 -4.49 -1.47 -7.79
C LEU A 48 -5.85 -1.48 -8.48
N PRO A 49 -6.81 -0.62 -8.08
CA PRO A 49 -7.94 -0.39 -8.95
C PRO A 49 -7.35 0.06 -10.30
N SER A 50 -7.68 -0.68 -11.35
CA SER A 50 -7.34 -0.33 -12.72
C SER A 50 -7.78 1.12 -12.94
N CYS A 51 -6.81 2.00 -13.23
CA CYS A 51 -6.84 3.46 -13.34
C CYS A 51 -6.73 4.26 -12.01
N VAL A 52 -5.61 4.99 -11.84
CA VAL A 52 -5.31 5.85 -10.67
C VAL A 52 -5.24 7.34 -11.03
N HIS A 53 -5.59 7.70 -12.26
CA HIS A 53 -5.53 9.09 -12.71
C HIS A 53 -6.68 9.90 -12.10
N SER A 54 -6.40 11.16 -11.75
CA SER A 54 -7.45 12.14 -11.41
C SER A 54 -8.48 12.18 -12.53
N LYS A 55 -9.78 12.24 -12.19
CA LYS A 55 -10.94 12.14 -13.10
C LYS A 55 -10.86 13.07 -14.33
N ILE A 56 -10.01 14.08 -14.29
CA ILE A 56 -9.80 15.07 -15.35
C ILE A 56 -9.02 14.49 -16.56
N GLN A 57 -8.32 13.35 -16.45
CA GLN A 57 -7.32 12.95 -17.47
C GLN A 57 -7.30 11.48 -17.93
N CYS A 58 -8.37 10.69 -17.82
CA CYS A 58 -8.34 9.29 -18.27
C CYS A 58 -9.31 9.01 -19.44
N PRO A 59 -8.84 8.85 -20.68
CA PRO A 59 -9.69 8.58 -21.86
C PRO A 59 -10.17 7.12 -22.00
N LYS A 60 -9.84 6.23 -21.05
CA LYS A 60 -10.17 4.79 -21.10
C LYS A 60 -11.28 4.33 -20.14
N CYS A 61 -11.70 5.19 -19.21
CA CYS A 61 -12.73 4.86 -18.24
C CYS A 61 -13.97 5.68 -18.62
N GLY A 62 -14.72 5.16 -19.61
CA GLY A 62 -15.94 5.77 -20.11
C GLY A 62 -17.06 5.79 -19.08
#